data_AF-A0A835SFX5-F1
#
_entry.id   AF-A0A835SFX5-F1
#
_cell.length_a   1.000
_cell.length_b   1.000
_cell.length_c   1.000
_cell.angle_alpha   90.00
_cell.angle_beta   90.00
_cell.angle_gamma   90.00
#
_symmetry.space_group_name_H-M   'P 1'
#
loop_
_entity.id
_entity.type
_entity.pdbx_description
1 polymer ?
#
loop_
_entity_poly.entity_id
_entity_poly.type
_entity_poly.pdbx_seq_one_letter_code
_entity_poly.pdbx_strand_id
1 'polypeptide(L)'
;MASIDSGIAEVEKAIARVEQDLIDVDKRIVEAEPKLDSLKNQKRELGQSDEDKLAEQRLDVQIQEYRDRLQHLRKKEEALRKKEEHLRTEKEQLREKQQLRTKEPSAHATALDAERQRDQQGEGVGLHVVRFT
;
A
#
# COMPACT_ATOMS: atom_id res chain seq x y z
N MET A 1 8.26 -19.85 9.67
CA MET A 1 7.35 -19.36 8.61
C MET A 1 6.29 -18.42 9.18
N ALA A 2 5.59 -18.81 10.25
CA ALA A 2 4.49 -18.05 10.87
C ALA A 2 4.66 -16.51 11.05
N SER A 3 5.85 -16.01 11.41
CA SER A 3 6.04 -14.58 11.71
C SER A 3 6.10 -13.65 10.48
N ILE A 4 6.54 -14.14 9.31
CA ILE A 4 6.56 -13.31 8.08
C ILE A 4 5.18 -13.37 7.43
N ASP A 5 4.56 -14.56 7.43
CA ASP A 5 3.23 -14.77 6.88
C ASP A 5 2.18 -13.97 7.67
N SER A 6 2.31 -13.91 9.01
CA SER A 6 1.46 -13.05 9.84
C SER A 6 1.67 -11.57 9.54
N GLY A 7 2.91 -11.12 9.35
CA GLY A 7 3.23 -9.74 8.99
C GLY A 7 2.62 -9.33 7.64
N ILE A 8 2.72 -10.20 6.62
CA ILE A 8 2.09 -9.95 5.31
C ILE A 8 0.57 -9.83 5.46
N ALA A 9 -0.06 -10.74 6.22
CA ALA A 9 -1.51 -10.72 6.43
C ALA A 9 -1.98 -9.47 7.20
N GLU A 10 -1.20 -8.96 8.14
CA GLU A 10 -1.48 -7.71 8.85
C GLU A 10 -1.39 -6.49 7.94
N VAL A 11 -0.34 -6.42 7.11
CA VAL A 11 -0.18 -5.34 6.12
C VAL A 11 -1.31 -5.37 5.08
N GLU A 12 -1.73 -6.56 4.63
CA GLU A 12 -2.89 -6.70 3.73
C GLU A 12 -4.18 -6.17 4.34
N LYS A 13 -4.44 -6.47 5.61
CA LYS A 13 -5.59 -5.90 6.33
C LYS A 13 -5.48 -4.39 6.46
N ALA A 14 -4.28 -3.86 6.69
CA ALA A 14 -4.05 -2.43 6.78
C ALA A 14 -4.30 -1.73 5.43
N ILE A 15 -3.84 -2.31 4.31
CA ILE A 15 -4.11 -1.82 2.95
C ILE A 15 -5.62 -1.78 2.70
N ALA A 16 -6.34 -2.87 2.94
CA ALA A 16 -7.78 -2.94 2.71
C ALA A 16 -8.56 -1.88 3.51
N ARG A 17 -8.13 -1.57 4.74
CA ARG A 17 -8.73 -0.49 5.55
C ARG A 17 -8.47 0.88 4.94
N VAL A 18 -7.24 1.13 4.48
CA VAL A 18 -6.86 2.41 3.86
C VAL A 18 -7.60 2.61 2.53
N GLU A 19 -7.75 1.56 1.73
CA GLU A 19 -8.55 1.59 0.49
C GLU A 19 -10.02 1.94 0.77
N GLN A 20 -10.61 1.36 1.82
CA GLN A 20 -11.97 1.71 2.24
C GLN A 20 -12.06 3.17 2.70
N ASP A 21 -11.10 3.64 3.50
CA ASP A 21 -11.03 5.03 3.94
C ASP A 21 -10.90 6.01 2.76
N LEU A 22 -10.15 5.63 1.71
CA LEU A 22 -10.03 6.40 0.47
C LEU A 22 -11.37 6.51 -0.26
N ILE A 23 -12.06 5.38 -0.47
CA ILE A 23 -13.39 5.36 -1.09
C ILE A 23 -14.37 6.29 -0.34
N ASP A 24 -14.35 6.24 0.99
CA ASP A 24 -15.22 7.07 1.81
C ASP A 24 -14.88 8.56 1.72
N VAL A 25 -13.59 8.91 1.65
CA VAL A 25 -13.14 10.29 1.48
C VAL A 25 -13.47 10.81 0.08
N ASP A 26 -13.22 10.03 -0.96
CA ASP A 26 -13.53 10.39 -2.35
C ASP A 26 -15.03 10.65 -2.52
N LYS A 27 -15.87 9.77 -1.97
CA LYS A 27 -17.32 9.97 -1.96
C LYS A 27 -17.71 11.29 -1.31
N ARG A 28 -17.11 11.63 -0.15
CA ARG A 28 -17.39 12.90 0.54
C ARG A 28 -16.93 14.12 -0.26
N ILE A 29 -15.84 14.02 -1.01
CA ILE A 29 -15.37 15.09 -1.89
C ILE A 29 -16.38 15.29 -3.03
N VAL A 30 -16.72 14.20 -3.74
CA VAL A 30 -17.68 14.21 -4.85
C VAL A 30 -19.05 14.76 -4.43
N GLU A 31 -19.51 14.47 -3.21
CA GLU A 31 -20.77 15.02 -2.68
C GLU A 31 -20.67 16.49 -2.22
N ALA A 32 -19.49 16.97 -1.85
CA ALA A 32 -19.28 18.31 -1.31
C ALA A 32 -19.00 19.37 -2.38
N GLU A 33 -18.34 18.99 -3.48
CA GLU A 33 -18.07 19.88 -4.62
C GLU A 33 -19.34 20.52 -5.23
N PRO A 34 -20.40 19.78 -5.58
CA PRO A 34 -21.62 20.38 -6.16
C PRO A 34 -22.35 21.27 -5.15
N LYS A 35 -22.27 20.97 -3.85
CA LYS A 35 -22.84 21.83 -2.80
C LYS A 35 -22.11 23.17 -2.73
N LEU A 36 -20.79 23.16 -2.80
CA LEU A 36 -20.00 24.37 -2.84
C LEU A 36 -20.32 25.22 -4.09
N ASP A 37 -20.50 24.59 -5.25
CA ASP A 37 -20.86 25.32 -6.46
C ASP A 37 -22.28 25.87 -6.42
N SER A 38 -23.23 25.13 -5.83
CA SER A 38 -24.59 25.62 -5.57
C SER A 38 -24.58 26.88 -4.68
N LEU A 39 -23.81 26.89 -3.59
CA LEU A 39 -23.67 28.06 -2.71
C LEU A 39 -23.09 29.27 -3.44
N LYS A 40 -22.06 29.06 -4.28
CA LYS A 40 -21.48 30.14 -5.10
C LYS A 40 -22.49 30.69 -6.10
N ASN A 41 -23.32 29.83 -6.71
CA ASN A 41 -24.34 30.26 -7.65
C ASN A 41 -25.45 31.05 -6.95
N GLN A 42 -25.93 30.58 -5.79
CA GLN A 42 -26.86 31.34 -4.95
C GLN A 42 -26.32 32.73 -4.61
N LYS A 43 -25.03 32.82 -4.24
CA LYS A 43 -24.39 34.11 -3.96
C LYS A 43 -24.41 35.04 -5.17
N ARG A 44 -24.19 34.52 -6.39
CA ARG A 44 -24.19 35.31 -7.64
C ARG A 44 -25.57 35.83 -8.03
N GLU A 45 -26.63 35.16 -7.58
CA GLU A 45 -28.02 35.51 -7.86
C GLU A 45 -28.57 36.57 -6.90
N LEU A 46 -27.83 36.92 -5.84
CA LEU A 46 -28.24 37.97 -4.90
C LEU A 46 -28.26 39.35 -5.55
N GLY A 47 -29.27 40.14 -5.16
CA GLY A 47 -29.43 41.53 -5.58
C GLY A 47 -28.58 42.51 -4.76
N GLN A 48 -28.99 43.78 -4.75
CA GLN A 48 -28.29 44.87 -4.04
C GLN A 48 -29.03 45.37 -2.79
N SER A 49 -30.10 44.71 -2.38
CA SER A 49 -30.86 45.12 -1.19
C SER A 49 -30.04 44.90 0.10
N ASP A 50 -30.40 45.57 1.18
CA ASP A 50 -29.72 45.35 2.47
C ASP A 50 -29.98 43.93 3.02
N GLU A 51 -31.11 43.32 2.66
CA GLU A 51 -31.38 41.89 2.94
C GLU A 51 -30.44 40.98 2.15
N ASP A 52 -30.20 41.30 0.87
CA ASP A 52 -29.24 40.56 0.03
C ASP A 52 -27.82 40.65 0.59
N LYS A 53 -27.38 41.83 1.08
CA LYS A 53 -26.06 41.98 1.71
C LYS A 53 -25.89 41.07 2.94
N LEU A 54 -26.94 40.93 3.75
CA LEU A 54 -26.91 40.03 4.91
C LEU A 54 -26.88 38.56 4.47
N ALA A 55 -27.64 38.20 3.43
CA ALA A 55 -27.60 36.87 2.84
C ALA A 55 -26.23 36.55 2.23
N GLU A 56 -25.60 37.54 1.58
CA GLU A 56 -24.28 37.43 0.98
C GLU A 56 -23.22 37.09 2.03
N GLN A 57 -23.22 37.82 3.16
CA GLN A 57 -22.30 37.56 4.27
C GLN A 57 -22.47 36.15 4.85
N ARG A 58 -23.72 35.66 4.97
CA ARG A 58 -23.99 34.29 5.44
C ARG A 58 -23.47 33.25 4.46
N LEU A 59 -23.72 33.44 3.16
CA LEU A 59 -23.22 32.57 2.12
C LEU A 59 -21.68 32.57 2.07
N ASP A 60 -21.03 33.71 2.28
CA ASP A 60 -19.57 33.78 2.32
C ASP A 60 -18.97 32.93 3.43
N VAL A 61 -19.56 32.98 4.64
CA VAL A 61 -19.15 32.12 5.75
C VAL A 61 -19.34 30.66 5.39
N GLN A 62 -20.50 30.28 4.86
CA GLN A 62 -20.78 28.88 4.46
C GLN A 62 -19.86 28.39 3.34
N ILE A 63 -19.62 29.22 2.32
CA ILE A 63 -18.70 28.91 1.22
C ILE A 63 -17.28 28.69 1.76
N GLN A 64 -16.85 29.52 2.71
CA GLN A 64 -15.55 29.40 3.32
C GLN A 64 -15.44 28.10 4.14
N GLU A 65 -16.42 27.78 4.98
CA GLU A 65 -16.46 26.53 5.74
C GLU A 65 -16.42 25.30 4.82
N TYR A 66 -17.17 25.31 3.71
CA TYR A 66 -17.15 24.22 2.74
C TYR A 66 -15.81 24.10 2.03
N ARG A 67 -15.16 25.22 1.69
CA ARG A 67 -13.81 25.21 1.11
C ARG A 67 -12.79 24.61 2.07
N ASP A 68 -12.83 25.02 3.33
CA ASP A 68 -11.90 24.52 4.35
C ASP A 68 -12.11 23.02 4.59
N ARG A 69 -13.37 22.58 4.63
CA ARG A 69 -13.72 21.15 4.74
C ARG A 69 -13.23 20.35 3.53
N LEU A 70 -13.42 20.85 2.30
CA LEU A 70 -12.93 20.20 1.09
C LEU A 70 -11.40 20.13 1.05
N GLN A 71 -10.71 21.19 1.45
CA GLN A 71 -9.26 21.18 1.59
C GLN A 71 -8.79 20.14 2.61
N HIS A 72 -9.46 20.04 3.75
CA HIS A 72 -9.14 19.03 4.75
C HIS A 72 -9.35 17.61 4.20
N LEU A 73 -10.44 17.36 3.47
CA LEU A 73 -10.69 16.07 2.83
C LEU A 73 -9.61 15.71 1.81
N ARG A 74 -9.21 16.65 0.94
CA ARG A 74 -8.12 16.43 -0.03
C ARG A 74 -6.77 16.15 0.63
N LYS A 75 -6.45 16.88 1.71
CA LYS A 75 -5.25 16.59 2.51
C LYS A 75 -5.30 15.20 3.14
N LYS A 76 -6.48 14.79 3.64
CA LYS A 76 -6.69 13.44 4.19
C LYS A 76 -6.54 12.37 3.11
N GLU A 77 -7.11 12.58 1.92
CA GLU A 77 -6.97 11.70 0.76
C GLU A 77 -5.50 11.51 0.38
N GLU A 78 -4.74 12.60 0.26
CA GLU A 78 -3.31 12.56 -0.05
C GLU A 78 -2.51 11.77 1.01
N ALA A 79 -2.80 12.01 2.29
CA ALA A 79 -2.16 11.30 3.39
C ALA A 79 -2.48 9.79 3.37
N LEU A 80 -3.72 9.42 3.04
CA LEU A 80 -4.12 8.02 2.89
C LEU A 80 -3.43 7.36 1.70
N ARG A 81 -3.29 8.03 0.55
CA ARG A 81 -2.55 7.51 -0.61
C ARG A 81 -1.08 7.26 -0.29
N LYS A 82 -0.41 8.20 0.39
CA LYS A 82 0.97 8.00 0.86
C LYS A 82 1.10 6.82 1.81
N LYS A 83 0.13 6.66 2.71
CA LYS A 83 0.09 5.52 3.63
C LYS A 83 -0.13 4.20 2.90
N GLU A 84 -1.02 4.18 1.91
CA GLU A 84 -1.26 3.01 1.06
C GLU A 84 0.00 2.59 0.30
N GLU A 85 0.68 3.56 -0.34
CA GLU A 85 1.93 3.33 -1.05
C GLU A 85 3.00 2.73 -0.12
N HIS A 86 3.18 3.32 1.06
CA HIS A 86 4.11 2.80 2.06
C HIS A 86 3.81 1.35 2.46
N LEU A 87 2.55 1.02 2.72
CA LEU A 87 2.13 -0.33 3.07
C LEU A 87 2.35 -1.31 1.90
N ARG A 88 2.12 -0.88 0.66
CA ARG A 88 2.41 -1.70 -0.52
C ARG A 88 3.91 -1.99 -0.66
N THR A 89 4.76 -1.01 -0.41
CA THR A 89 6.23 -1.22 -0.38
C THR A 89 6.63 -2.16 0.75
N GLU A 90 6.09 -1.98 1.96
CA GLU A 90 6.36 -2.84 3.11
C GLU A 90 5.97 -4.30 2.83
N LYS A 91 4.79 -4.50 2.23
CA LYS A 91 4.31 -5.82 1.81
C LYS A 91 5.29 -6.49 0.83
N GLU A 92 5.80 -5.74 -0.14
CA GLU A 92 6.73 -6.28 -1.13
C GLU A 92 8.06 -6.68 -0.48
N GLN A 93 8.60 -5.84 0.41
CA GLN A 93 9.81 -6.18 1.18
C GLN A 93 9.63 -7.45 2.04
N LEU A 94 8.45 -7.64 2.64
CA LEU A 94 8.15 -8.87 3.38
C LEU A 94 8.10 -10.09 2.46
N ARG A 95 7.54 -9.95 1.25
CA ARG A 95 7.53 -11.01 0.23
C ARG A 95 8.93 -11.37 -0.24
N GLU A 96 9.79 -10.38 -0.50
CA GLU A 96 11.19 -10.61 -0.87
C GLU A 96 11.94 -11.36 0.23
N LYS A 97 11.79 -10.93 1.49
CA LYS A 97 12.37 -11.62 2.66
C LYS A 97 11.85 -13.06 2.78
N GLN A 98 10.57 -13.29 2.51
CA GLN A 98 9.98 -14.64 2.51
C GLN A 98 10.64 -15.53 1.44
N GLN A 99 10.87 -15.01 0.23
CA GLN A 99 11.50 -15.74 -0.88
C GLN A 99 12.98 -16.07 -0.64
N LEU A 100 13.75 -15.16 -0.04
CA LEU A 100 15.15 -15.44 0.29
C LEU A 100 15.25 -16.62 1.28
N ARG A 101 14.37 -16.62 2.28
CA ARG A 101 14.30 -17.67 3.29
C ARG A 101 13.90 -19.05 2.76
N THR A 102 13.15 -19.10 1.66
CA THR A 102 12.77 -20.38 1.01
C THR A 102 13.81 -20.87 0.02
N LYS A 103 14.66 -19.97 -0.53
CA LYS A 103 15.76 -20.33 -1.45
C LYS A 103 17.02 -20.83 -0.73
N GLU A 104 17.34 -20.29 0.45
CA GLU A 104 18.53 -20.68 1.23
C GLU A 104 18.62 -22.19 1.61
N PRO A 105 17.57 -22.86 2.10
CA PRO A 105 17.68 -24.29 2.45
C PRO A 105 17.77 -25.22 1.22
N SER A 106 17.29 -24.77 0.05
CA SER A 106 17.36 -25.54 -1.20
C SER A 106 18.79 -25.61 -1.76
N ALA A 107 19.53 -24.50 -1.72
CA ALA A 107 20.92 -24.47 -2.18
C ALA A 107 21.83 -25.37 -1.30
N HIS A 108 21.61 -25.39 0.02
CA HIS A 108 22.40 -26.20 0.94
C HIS A 108 22.13 -27.70 0.80
N ALA A 109 20.89 -28.12 0.60
CA ALA A 109 20.54 -29.52 0.35
C ALA A 109 21.12 -30.01 -0.98
N THR A 110 21.01 -29.18 -2.03
CA THR A 110 21.56 -29.51 -3.36
C THR A 110 23.09 -29.58 -3.34
N ALA A 111 23.76 -28.71 -2.56
CA ALA A 111 25.21 -28.74 -2.38
C ALA A 111 25.69 -29.99 -1.62
N LEU A 112 25.00 -30.37 -0.53
CA LEU A 112 25.31 -31.58 0.24
C LEU A 112 25.11 -32.86 -0.58
N ASP A 113 24.05 -32.93 -1.39
CA ASP A 113 23.83 -34.08 -2.27
C ASP A 113 24.85 -34.13 -3.42
N ALA A 114 25.25 -32.98 -3.97
CA ALA A 114 26.31 -32.90 -4.97
C ALA A 114 27.72 -33.22 -4.43
N GLU A 115 27.97 -32.98 -3.14
CA GLU A 115 29.21 -33.37 -2.46
C GLU A 115 29.24 -34.88 -2.19
N ARG A 116 28.14 -35.45 -1.68
CA ARG A 116 28.00 -36.91 -1.50
C ARG A 116 28.13 -37.72 -2.79
N GLN A 117 27.64 -37.20 -3.91
CA GLN A 117 27.79 -37.86 -5.22
C GLN A 117 29.23 -37.83 -5.74
N ARG A 118 30.02 -36.80 -5.40
CA ARG A 118 31.44 -36.74 -5.76
C ARG A 118 32.27 -37.73 -4.96
N ASP A 119 32.00 -37.86 -3.67
CA ASP A 119 32.72 -38.81 -2.81
C ASP A 119 32.47 -40.27 -3.24
N GLN A 120 31.23 -40.61 -3.64
CA GLN A 120 30.90 -41.95 -4.16
C GLN A 120 31.53 -42.26 -5.52
N GLN A 121 31.87 -41.26 -6.32
CA GLN A 121 32.57 -41.45 -7.61
C GLN A 121 34.10 -41.46 -7.46
N GLY A 122 34.64 -40.89 -6.37
CA GLY A 122 36.08 -40.87 -6.08
C GLY A 122 36.64 -42.18 -5.52
N GLU A 123 35.83 -43.01 -4.86
CA GLU A 123 36.27 -44.29 -4.29
C GLU A 123 36.37 -45.45 -5.31
N GLY A 124 36.02 -45.22 -6.58
CA GLY A 124 36.01 -46.25 -7.63
C GLY A 124 37.32 -46.43 -8.42
N VAL A 125 38.36 -45.61 -8.19
CA VAL A 125 39.59 -45.63 -9.00
C VAL A 125 40.83 -45.80 -8.13
N GLY A 126 40.97 -46.96 -7.49
CA GLY A 126 42.16 -47.25 -6.71
C GLY A 126 42.22 -48.69 -6.22
N LEU A 127 42.65 -49.61 -7.11
CA LEU A 127 43.45 -50.83 -6.88
C LEU A 127 43.06 -51.91 -7.90
N HIS A 128 43.68 -51.87 -9.07
CA HIS A 128 44.01 -53.10 -9.79
C HIS A 128 45.50 -53.34 -9.61
N VAL A 129 45.82 -54.11 -8.57
CA VAL A 129 47.15 -54.65 -8.33
C VAL A 129 47.43 -55.67 -9.42
N VAL A 130 48.35 -55.32 -10.31
CA VAL A 130 48.95 -56.23 -11.30
C VAL A 130 49.64 -57.35 -10.53
N ARG A 131 49.13 -58.59 -10.63
CA ARG A 131 49.78 -59.78 -10.09
C ARG A 131 50.41 -60.54 -11.26
N PHE A 132 51.74 -60.41 -11.38
CA PHE A 132 52.57 -61.28 -12.21
C PHE A 132 52.73 -62.64 -11.52
N THR A 133 52.42 -63.71 -12.25
CA THR A 133 53.03 -65.05 -12.11
C THR A 133 53.04 -65.69 -13.49
#